data_AF-A0A2E6MMN2-F1
#
_entry.id   AF-A0A2E6MMN2-F1
#
_cell.length_a   1.000
_cell.length_b   1.000
_cell.length_c   1.000
_cell.angle_alpha   90.00
_cell.angle_beta   90.00
_cell.angle_gamma   90.00
#
_symmetry.space_group_name_H-M   'P 1'
#
loop_
_entity.id
_entity.type
_entity.pdbx_description
1 polymer ?
#
loop_
_entity_poly.entity_id
_entity_poly.type
_entity_poly.pdbx_seq_one_letter_code
_entity_poly.pdbx_strand_id
1 'polypeptide(L)'
;MKIPASHFVMKMFHRISPSRSPRTLVRIGILAGFGLMSGCSASAPVLPRPRPIVNYQGARIRADYEEMKSVNEWVTREQENIVNDPSFWVVSNATLGETLPWEGMRLAQDSVILNVPLGVRDGQLAYQIYGHLHLMVQMGRQGEWLPEAPDARGYDLERAIVDRVANVWILGRTVFDTQPFAPLDELAYAKHFDFLDAFIFTARPDLYGSERAQWVRENPERASEYREWFAETFNREPPGVRAKE
;
A
#
# COMPACT_ATOMS: atom_id res chain seq x y z
N MET A 1 -65.32 8.36 -18.39
CA MET A 1 -66.45 7.67 -19.06
C MET A 1 -66.08 6.20 -19.21
N LYS A 2 -67.05 5.35 -18.87
CA LYS A 2 -67.10 3.88 -18.69
C LYS A 2 -66.10 2.94 -19.42
N ILE A 3 -65.74 1.90 -18.66
CA ILE A 3 -65.12 0.60 -18.98
C ILE A 3 -66.03 -0.22 -19.94
N PRO A 4 -65.48 -1.17 -20.71
CA PRO A 4 -65.73 -2.61 -20.41
C PRO A 4 -64.40 -3.42 -20.48
N ALA A 5 -64.01 -4.31 -19.55
CA ALA A 5 -64.60 -5.60 -19.13
C ALA A 5 -64.86 -6.52 -20.34
N SER A 6 -64.43 -7.78 -20.45
CA SER A 6 -63.82 -8.76 -19.55
C SER A 6 -63.67 -10.09 -20.33
N HIS A 7 -63.02 -11.09 -19.70
CA HIS A 7 -62.93 -12.53 -20.06
C HIS A 7 -61.78 -12.93 -21.00
N PHE A 8 -60.98 -13.99 -20.78
CA PHE A 8 -61.12 -15.15 -19.89
C PHE A 8 -59.74 -15.85 -19.69
N VAL A 9 -59.33 -16.04 -18.44
CA VAL A 9 -58.90 -17.32 -17.79
C VAL A 9 -57.95 -18.27 -18.56
N MET A 10 -56.74 -18.51 -18.06
CA MET A 10 -56.41 -19.59 -17.09
C MET A 10 -54.91 -19.97 -17.12
N LYS A 11 -54.31 -19.93 -15.93
CA LYS A 11 -53.29 -20.84 -15.35
C LYS A 11 -52.38 -21.62 -16.32
N MET A 12 -51.07 -21.43 -16.15
CA MET A 12 -50.25 -22.55 -15.65
C MET A 12 -49.02 -22.04 -14.89
N PHE A 13 -49.10 -22.08 -13.56
CA PHE A 13 -47.95 -22.18 -12.68
C PHE A 13 -47.30 -23.55 -12.95
N HIS A 14 -46.01 -23.60 -13.29
CA HIS A 14 -45.19 -24.78 -13.06
C HIS A 14 -43.82 -24.38 -12.48
N ARG A 15 -43.72 -24.70 -11.18
CA ARG A 15 -42.56 -25.23 -10.44
C ARG A 15 -41.18 -24.66 -10.74
N ILE A 16 -40.78 -23.75 -9.85
CA ILE A 16 -39.42 -23.69 -9.33
C ILE A 16 -39.15 -25.01 -8.59
N SER A 17 -38.12 -25.74 -9.01
CA SER A 17 -37.52 -26.82 -8.22
C SER A 17 -36.01 -26.58 -8.19
N PRO A 18 -35.41 -26.33 -7.01
CA PRO A 18 -33.97 -26.17 -6.89
C PRO A 18 -33.33 -27.56 -6.93
N SER A 19 -32.53 -27.85 -7.96
CA SER A 19 -31.65 -29.01 -7.90
C SER A 19 -30.50 -28.69 -6.94
N ARG A 20 -30.62 -29.24 -5.73
CA ARG A 20 -29.53 -29.35 -4.76
C ARG A 20 -28.49 -30.26 -5.39
N SER A 21 -27.34 -29.72 -5.78
CA SER A 21 -26.18 -30.54 -6.06
C SER A 21 -25.68 -31.13 -4.72
N PRO A 22 -25.52 -32.46 -4.62
CA PRO A 22 -24.95 -33.06 -3.43
C PRO A 22 -23.48 -32.70 -3.35
N ARG A 23 -23.11 -32.11 -2.20
CA ARG A 23 -21.73 -31.93 -1.73
C ARG A 23 -21.03 -33.29 -1.72
N THR A 24 -20.24 -33.58 -2.75
CA THR A 24 -19.28 -34.68 -2.72
C THR A 24 -18.11 -34.26 -1.83
N LEU A 25 -18.20 -34.64 -0.56
CA LEU A 25 -17.09 -34.66 0.38
C LEU A 25 -16.04 -35.66 -0.13
N VAL A 26 -15.10 -35.17 -0.92
CA VAL A 26 -13.90 -35.93 -1.25
C VAL A 26 -12.92 -35.78 -0.07
N ARG A 27 -12.98 -36.76 0.84
CA ARG A 27 -11.94 -37.01 1.84
C ARG A 27 -10.70 -37.53 1.12
N ILE A 28 -9.75 -36.65 0.78
CA ILE A 28 -8.40 -37.10 0.40
C ILE A 28 -7.63 -37.37 1.68
N GLY A 29 -7.27 -38.64 1.85
CA GLY A 29 -6.53 -39.15 2.99
C GLY A 29 -5.13 -38.57 3.08
N ILE A 30 -4.72 -38.37 4.33
CA ILE A 30 -3.35 -38.08 4.77
C ILE A 30 -2.44 -39.21 4.27
N LEU A 31 -1.51 -38.88 3.38
CA LEU A 31 -0.33 -39.70 3.11
C LEU A 31 0.86 -39.02 3.80
N ALA A 32 1.12 -39.49 5.02
CA ALA A 32 2.38 -39.28 5.71
C ALA A 32 3.48 -40.00 4.91
N GLY A 33 4.31 -39.21 4.24
CA GLY A 33 5.55 -39.67 3.62
C GLY A 33 6.73 -38.97 4.28
N PHE A 34 7.34 -39.61 5.27
CA PHE A 34 8.68 -39.27 5.73
C PHE A 34 9.66 -39.65 4.62
N GLY A 35 10.30 -38.65 4.01
CA GLY A 35 11.25 -38.81 2.93
C GLY A 35 12.35 -37.76 3.01
N LEU A 36 13.36 -38.09 3.81
CA LEU A 36 14.78 -37.71 3.77
C LEU A 36 15.18 -36.36 3.14
N MET A 37 15.94 -35.62 3.96
CA MET A 37 16.75 -34.46 3.64
C MET A 37 17.27 -34.43 2.20
N SER A 38 16.74 -33.52 1.41
CA SER A 38 17.52 -32.81 0.42
C SER A 38 17.68 -31.40 0.96
N GLY A 39 18.75 -31.19 1.73
CA GLY A 39 19.28 -29.85 1.94
C GLY A 39 19.79 -29.36 0.60
N CYS A 40 18.89 -28.85 -0.23
CA CYS A 40 19.29 -27.88 -1.24
C CYS A 40 19.88 -26.73 -0.45
N SER A 41 21.21 -26.66 -0.44
CA SER A 41 21.95 -25.42 -0.28
C SER A 41 21.55 -24.51 -1.44
N ALA A 42 20.29 -24.07 -1.47
CA ALA A 42 19.91 -22.86 -2.15
C ALA A 42 20.60 -21.78 -1.34
N SER A 43 21.77 -21.36 -1.79
CA SER A 43 22.30 -20.06 -1.38
C SER A 43 21.14 -19.09 -1.53
N ALA A 44 20.69 -18.49 -0.42
CA ALA A 44 19.62 -17.50 -0.47
C ALA A 44 19.92 -16.54 -1.62
N PRO A 45 18.97 -16.30 -2.54
CA PRO A 45 19.24 -15.50 -3.72
C PRO A 45 19.86 -14.17 -3.29
N VAL A 46 21.07 -13.90 -3.78
CA VAL A 46 21.81 -12.69 -3.42
C VAL A 46 21.04 -11.51 -4.00
N LEU A 47 20.65 -10.57 -3.15
CA LEU A 47 19.93 -9.37 -3.57
C LEU A 47 20.79 -8.60 -4.60
N PRO A 48 20.23 -8.17 -5.75
CA PRO A 48 20.94 -7.33 -6.69
C PRO A 48 21.46 -6.04 -6.03
N ARG A 49 22.58 -5.51 -6.51
CA ARG A 49 23.06 -4.21 -6.03
C ARG A 49 22.11 -3.10 -6.46
N PRO A 50 21.80 -2.10 -5.59
CA PRO A 50 20.86 -1.05 -5.92
C PRO A 50 21.43 -0.17 -7.04
N ARG A 51 20.61 0.07 -8.07
CA ARG A 51 20.91 1.03 -9.14
C ARG A 51 20.38 2.41 -8.75
N PRO A 52 21.07 3.50 -9.12
CA PRO A 52 20.56 4.84 -8.84
C PRO A 52 19.24 5.10 -9.55
N ILE A 53 18.29 5.72 -8.84
CA ILE A 53 17.11 6.34 -9.48
C ILE A 53 17.53 7.74 -9.91
N VAL A 54 17.17 8.12 -11.14
CA VAL A 54 17.40 9.47 -11.65
C VAL A 54 16.09 9.96 -12.22
N ASN A 55 15.60 11.11 -11.74
CA ASN A 55 14.43 11.74 -12.30
C ASN A 55 14.83 12.58 -13.52
N TYR A 56 13.84 13.13 -14.21
CA TYR A 56 14.08 13.91 -15.43
C TYR A 56 14.83 15.24 -15.20
N GLN A 57 14.83 15.76 -13.96
CA GLN A 57 15.64 16.93 -13.55
C GLN A 57 17.06 16.55 -13.12
N GLY A 58 17.41 15.26 -13.13
CA GLY A 58 18.73 14.77 -12.77
C GLY A 58 18.96 14.58 -11.28
N ALA A 59 17.95 14.80 -10.42
CA ALA A 59 18.00 14.48 -9.00
C ALA A 59 18.10 12.96 -8.80
N ARG A 60 18.91 12.52 -7.85
CA ARG A 60 19.31 11.11 -7.73
C ARG A 60 19.02 10.55 -6.35
N ILE A 61 18.51 9.32 -6.31
CA ILE A 61 18.52 8.48 -5.12
C ILE A 61 19.61 7.42 -5.30
N ARG A 62 20.51 7.33 -4.32
CA ARG A 62 21.51 6.27 -4.21
C ARG A 62 21.24 5.50 -2.93
N ALA A 63 20.55 4.36 -3.06
CA ALA A 63 20.24 3.51 -1.91
C ALA A 63 21.49 2.74 -1.45
N ASP A 64 21.66 2.62 -0.13
CA ASP A 64 22.70 1.78 0.45
C ASP A 64 22.34 0.30 0.30
N TYR A 65 23.33 -0.54 0.02
CA TYR A 65 23.08 -1.96 -0.24
C TYR A 65 22.69 -2.75 1.02
N GLU A 66 23.31 -2.45 2.16
CA GLU A 66 22.98 -3.15 3.42
C GLU A 66 21.64 -2.67 3.96
N GLU A 67 21.31 -1.39 3.78
CA GLU A 67 19.95 -0.88 4.03
C GLU A 67 18.92 -1.63 3.17
N MET A 68 19.14 -1.77 1.86
CA MET A 68 18.19 -2.47 0.99
C MET A 68 18.04 -3.97 1.29
N LYS A 69 19.06 -4.62 1.85
CA LYS A 69 18.91 -5.98 2.38
C LYS A 69 17.99 -6.02 3.58
N SER A 70 18.22 -5.16 4.56
CA SER A 70 17.37 -5.04 5.75
C SER A 70 15.92 -4.74 5.35
N VAL A 71 15.73 -3.82 4.39
CA VAL A 71 14.40 -3.53 3.82
C VAL A 71 13.79 -4.76 3.17
N ASN A 72 14.53 -5.47 2.31
CA ASN A 72 14.03 -6.65 1.64
C ASN A 72 13.62 -7.77 2.62
N GLU A 73 14.35 -7.95 3.72
CA GLU A 73 14.04 -8.97 4.74
C GLU A 73 12.66 -8.75 5.36
N TRP A 74 12.37 -7.55 5.85
CA TRP A 74 11.06 -7.29 6.45
C TRP A 74 9.95 -7.15 5.41
N VAL A 75 10.24 -6.64 4.20
CA VAL A 75 9.26 -6.59 3.10
C VAL A 75 8.81 -7.98 2.69
N THR A 76 9.75 -8.94 2.58
CA THR A 76 9.43 -10.32 2.23
C THR A 76 8.51 -10.94 3.28
N ARG A 77 8.83 -10.77 4.57
CA ARG A 77 8.00 -11.25 5.69
C ARG A 77 6.59 -10.64 5.67
N GLU A 78 6.50 -9.35 5.35
CA GLU A 78 5.23 -8.63 5.31
C GLU A 78 4.37 -9.06 4.11
N GLN A 79 4.98 -9.23 2.94
CA GLN A 79 4.33 -9.79 1.76
C GLN A 79 3.82 -11.21 2.03
N GLU A 80 4.62 -12.07 2.67
CA GLU A 80 4.21 -13.41 3.05
C GLU A 80 3.00 -13.41 3.98
N ASN A 81 2.94 -12.49 4.95
CA ASN A 81 1.80 -12.36 5.83
C ASN A 81 0.54 -11.89 5.09
N ILE A 82 0.67 -10.88 4.23
CA ILE A 82 -0.42 -10.39 3.38
C ILE A 82 -1.02 -11.50 2.51
N VAL A 83 -0.18 -12.40 2.00
CA VAL A 83 -0.62 -13.48 1.11
C VAL A 83 -1.15 -14.69 1.88
N ASN A 84 -0.55 -15.05 3.01
CA ASN A 84 -0.77 -16.35 3.65
C ASN A 84 -1.61 -16.31 4.93
N ASP A 85 -1.75 -15.16 5.61
CA ASP A 85 -2.54 -15.06 6.85
C ASP A 85 -4.04 -14.96 6.53
N PRO A 86 -4.86 -15.98 6.87
CA PRO A 86 -6.28 -15.96 6.57
C PRO A 86 -7.11 -15.12 7.56
N SER A 87 -6.49 -14.52 8.58
CA SER A 87 -7.19 -13.73 9.61
C SER A 87 -7.60 -12.34 9.15
N PHE A 88 -7.10 -11.89 7.99
CA PHE A 88 -7.46 -10.60 7.42
C PHE A 88 -7.45 -10.59 5.89
N TRP A 89 -7.95 -9.49 5.30
CA TRP A 89 -7.93 -9.28 3.85
C TRP A 89 -7.33 -7.92 3.46
N VAL A 90 -6.39 -7.93 2.52
CA VAL A 90 -5.91 -6.72 1.84
C VAL A 90 -6.47 -6.70 0.42
N VAL A 91 -7.49 -5.87 0.20
CA VAL A 91 -8.24 -5.80 -1.05
C VAL A 91 -7.76 -4.61 -1.88
N SER A 92 -7.17 -4.88 -3.04
CA SER A 92 -6.71 -3.86 -3.98
C SER A 92 -7.73 -3.63 -5.10
N ASN A 93 -8.39 -2.48 -5.11
CA ASN A 93 -9.29 -2.07 -6.19
C ASN A 93 -8.54 -1.20 -7.19
N ALA A 94 -8.62 -1.54 -8.47
CA ALA A 94 -8.02 -0.73 -9.53
C ALA A 94 -8.70 0.65 -9.63
N THR A 95 -7.91 1.71 -9.79
CA THR A 95 -8.38 3.07 -10.10
C THR A 95 -7.62 3.66 -11.30
N LEU A 96 -8.22 4.66 -11.95
CA LEU A 96 -7.61 5.37 -13.10
C LEU A 96 -6.77 6.58 -12.68
N GLY A 97 -7.03 7.16 -11.51
CA GLY A 97 -6.31 8.35 -11.04
C GLY A 97 -4.93 8.01 -10.48
N GLU A 98 -3.97 8.92 -10.63
CA GLU A 98 -2.72 8.88 -9.86
C GLU A 98 -3.04 9.24 -8.41
N THR A 99 -2.83 8.31 -7.49
CA THR A 99 -3.11 8.52 -6.08
C THR A 99 -1.90 8.24 -5.20
N LEU A 100 -1.98 8.66 -3.95
CA LEU A 100 -1.10 8.18 -2.87
C LEU A 100 -1.78 7.04 -2.08
N PRO A 101 -1.03 6.20 -1.35
CA PRO A 101 -1.57 5.00 -0.70
C PRO A 101 -2.73 5.23 0.27
N TRP A 102 -2.80 6.41 0.89
CA TRP A 102 -3.88 6.79 1.80
C TRP A 102 -5.18 7.21 1.11
N GLU A 103 -5.14 7.53 -0.18
CA GLU A 103 -6.28 8.15 -0.85
C GLU A 103 -7.40 7.16 -1.14
N GLY A 104 -8.48 7.30 -0.38
CA GLY A 104 -9.64 6.43 -0.45
C GLY A 104 -9.41 5.03 0.14
N MET A 105 -8.34 4.85 0.93
CA MET A 105 -8.19 3.67 1.79
C MET A 105 -9.38 3.60 2.76
N ARG A 106 -9.89 2.39 3.00
CA ARG A 106 -10.93 2.13 3.99
C ARG A 106 -10.56 0.94 4.85
N LEU A 107 -10.64 1.11 6.16
CA LEU A 107 -10.49 0.03 7.12
C LEU A 107 -11.86 -0.52 7.51
N ALA A 108 -11.93 -1.84 7.58
CA ALA A 108 -12.96 -2.61 8.27
C ALA A 108 -12.28 -3.46 9.35
N GLN A 109 -13.05 -4.18 10.16
CA GLN A 109 -12.54 -4.87 11.35
C GLN A 109 -11.35 -5.81 11.06
N ASP A 110 -11.44 -6.59 9.98
CA ASP A 110 -10.48 -7.62 9.57
C ASP A 110 -9.96 -7.39 8.13
N SER A 111 -10.26 -6.23 7.55
CA SER A 111 -10.01 -6.00 6.13
C SER A 111 -9.60 -4.57 5.87
N VAL A 112 -8.72 -4.37 4.89
CA VAL A 112 -8.38 -3.06 4.36
C VAL A 112 -8.65 -3.04 2.86
N ILE A 113 -9.30 -1.99 2.39
CA ILE A 113 -9.59 -1.76 0.98
C ILE A 113 -8.74 -0.58 0.52
N LEU A 114 -7.99 -0.79 -0.56
CA LEU A 114 -7.07 0.18 -1.15
C LEU A 114 -7.51 0.51 -2.58
N ASN A 115 -7.28 1.75 -3.00
CA ASN A 115 -7.40 2.13 -4.41
C ASN A 115 -6.00 2.14 -5.01
N VAL A 116 -5.70 1.17 -5.87
CA VAL A 116 -4.39 1.02 -6.51
C VAL A 116 -4.50 1.49 -7.95
N PRO A 117 -3.73 2.51 -8.38
CA PRO A 117 -3.79 2.98 -9.75
C PRO A 117 -3.32 1.91 -10.74
N LEU A 118 -3.97 1.83 -11.91
CA LEU A 118 -3.62 0.84 -12.94
C LEU A 118 -2.18 0.97 -13.45
N GLY A 119 -1.58 2.16 -13.35
CA GLY A 119 -0.19 2.42 -13.71
C GLY A 119 0.84 1.82 -12.74
N VAL A 120 0.41 1.21 -11.63
CA VAL A 120 1.26 0.81 -10.49
C VAL A 120 1.28 -0.71 -10.31
N ARG A 121 1.20 -1.49 -11.41
CA ARG A 121 1.15 -2.96 -11.30
C ARG A 121 2.35 -3.53 -10.53
N ASP A 122 3.54 -3.00 -10.78
CA ASP A 122 4.78 -3.41 -10.10
C ASP A 122 4.94 -2.77 -8.71
N GLY A 123 4.10 -1.78 -8.39
CA GLY A 123 4.13 -1.02 -7.13
C GLY A 123 2.99 -1.29 -6.17
N GLN A 124 2.09 -2.20 -6.53
CA GLN A 124 0.94 -2.56 -5.72
C GLN A 124 1.34 -2.96 -4.29
N LEU A 125 2.51 -3.58 -4.11
CA LEU A 125 3.00 -3.98 -2.80
C LEU A 125 3.17 -2.79 -1.84
N ALA A 126 3.61 -1.62 -2.31
CA ALA A 126 3.74 -0.43 -1.47
C ALA A 126 2.37 0.02 -0.91
N TYR A 127 1.32 -0.05 -1.72
CA TYR A 127 -0.06 0.20 -1.28
C TYR A 127 -0.54 -0.87 -0.30
N GLN A 128 -0.27 -2.14 -0.59
CA GLN A 128 -0.68 -3.25 0.27
C GLN A 128 -0.01 -3.18 1.63
N ILE A 129 1.28 -2.86 1.69
CA ILE A 129 2.02 -2.66 2.95
C ILE A 129 1.45 -1.47 3.73
N TYR A 130 1.14 -0.34 3.07
CA TYR A 130 0.46 0.79 3.72
C TYR A 130 -0.83 0.33 4.42
N GLY A 131 -1.74 -0.31 3.67
CA GLY A 131 -3.00 -0.79 4.23
C GLY A 131 -2.83 -1.87 5.29
N HIS A 132 -1.89 -2.79 5.08
CA HIS A 132 -1.57 -3.86 6.00
C HIS A 132 -1.10 -3.32 7.37
N LEU A 133 -0.17 -2.37 7.39
CA LEU A 133 0.32 -1.79 8.65
C LEU A 133 -0.80 -1.10 9.44
N HIS A 134 -1.66 -0.33 8.76
CA HIS A 134 -2.84 0.25 9.42
C HIS A 134 -3.80 -0.80 9.97
N LEU A 135 -4.00 -1.91 9.25
CA LEU A 135 -4.83 -3.01 9.70
C LEU A 135 -4.21 -3.75 10.90
N MET A 136 -2.90 -3.97 10.91
CA MET A 136 -2.19 -4.58 12.02
C MET A 136 -2.28 -3.73 13.29
N VAL A 137 -2.24 -2.40 13.17
CA VAL A 137 -2.51 -1.49 14.29
C VAL A 137 -3.92 -1.72 14.84
N GLN A 138 -4.94 -1.74 13.98
CA GLN A 138 -6.32 -1.95 14.41
C GLN A 138 -6.55 -3.32 15.06
N MET A 139 -5.83 -4.35 14.58
CA MET A 139 -5.86 -5.70 15.13
C MET A 139 -5.00 -5.87 16.40
N GLY A 140 -4.33 -4.81 16.88
CA GLY A 140 -3.48 -4.86 18.07
C GLY A 140 -2.12 -5.56 17.86
N ARG A 141 -1.67 -5.71 16.62
CA ARG A 141 -0.41 -6.35 16.22
C ARG A 141 0.69 -5.35 15.83
N GLN A 142 0.56 -4.08 16.23
CA GLN A 142 1.50 -3.00 15.87
C GLN A 142 2.95 -3.34 16.24
N GLY A 143 3.23 -3.77 17.46
CA GLY A 143 4.61 -4.06 17.89
C GLY A 143 5.29 -5.22 17.14
N GLU A 144 4.51 -6.11 16.52
CA GLU A 144 5.02 -7.20 15.67
C GLU A 144 5.45 -6.68 14.29
N TRP A 145 4.63 -5.82 13.70
CA TRP A 145 4.76 -5.38 12.30
C TRP A 145 5.48 -4.04 12.13
N LEU A 146 5.44 -3.19 13.16
CA LEU A 146 6.10 -1.88 13.22
C LEU A 146 6.93 -1.76 14.53
N PRO A 147 7.95 -2.63 14.73
CA PRO A 147 8.73 -2.71 15.96
C PRO A 147 9.52 -1.44 16.31
N GLU A 148 9.84 -0.59 15.34
CA GLU A 148 10.50 0.70 15.53
C GLU A 148 9.58 1.76 16.16
N ALA A 149 8.27 1.54 16.11
CA ALA A 149 7.26 2.48 16.58
C ALA A 149 6.07 1.73 17.21
N PRO A 150 6.30 0.89 18.25
CA PRO A 150 5.30 -0.07 18.76
C PRO A 150 4.11 0.60 19.44
N ASP A 151 4.32 1.79 20.01
CA ASP A 151 3.32 2.58 20.75
C ASP A 151 2.98 3.91 20.06
N ALA A 152 3.49 4.14 18.85
CA ALA A 152 3.24 5.38 18.10
C ALA A 152 1.75 5.54 17.79
N ARG A 153 1.28 6.78 17.83
CA ARG A 153 -0.13 7.15 17.59
C ARG A 153 -0.21 8.43 16.77
N GLY A 154 -1.38 8.71 16.21
CA GLY A 154 -1.64 9.95 15.48
C GLY A 154 -0.64 10.14 14.34
N TYR A 155 -0.01 11.31 14.30
CA TYR A 155 0.98 11.63 13.28
C TYR A 155 2.22 10.74 13.32
N ASP A 156 2.75 10.41 14.49
CA ASP A 156 3.98 9.62 14.61
C ASP A 156 3.81 8.22 14.02
N LEU A 157 2.62 7.63 14.20
CA LEU A 157 2.26 6.37 13.57
C LEU A 157 2.21 6.49 12.05
N GLU A 158 1.52 7.51 11.55
CA GLU A 158 1.40 7.75 10.11
C GLU A 158 2.79 7.93 9.48
N ARG A 159 3.63 8.77 10.10
CA ARG A 159 5.00 9.03 9.66
C ARG A 159 5.81 7.73 9.57
N ALA A 160 5.73 6.86 10.58
CA ALA A 160 6.44 5.58 10.59
C ALA A 160 5.95 4.62 9.48
N ILE A 161 4.63 4.56 9.26
CA ILE A 161 4.06 3.75 8.17
C ILE A 161 4.48 4.29 6.80
N VAL A 162 4.37 5.60 6.58
CA VAL A 162 4.72 6.22 5.30
C VAL A 162 6.23 6.11 5.02
N ASP A 163 7.07 6.18 6.06
CA ASP A 163 8.51 5.93 5.94
C ASP A 163 8.81 4.52 5.41
N ARG A 164 8.13 3.50 5.94
CA ARG A 164 8.21 2.12 5.40
C ARG A 164 7.75 2.03 3.96
N VAL A 165 6.65 2.66 3.60
CA VAL A 165 6.15 2.67 2.23
C VAL A 165 7.16 3.28 1.27
N ALA A 166 7.81 4.38 1.65
CA ALA A 166 8.87 4.98 0.87
C ALA A 166 10.08 4.02 0.72
N ASN A 167 10.46 3.29 1.78
CA ASN A 167 11.49 2.25 1.71
C ASN A 167 11.13 1.11 0.74
N VAL A 168 9.88 0.62 0.77
CA VAL A 168 9.38 -0.40 -0.18
C VAL A 168 9.55 0.10 -1.61
N TRP A 169 9.18 1.36 -1.86
CA TRP A 169 9.29 1.94 -3.19
C TRP A 169 10.74 2.10 -3.64
N ILE A 170 11.64 2.58 -2.77
CA ILE A 170 13.07 2.69 -3.06
C ILE A 170 13.66 1.31 -3.36
N LEU A 171 13.30 0.28 -2.59
CA LEU A 171 13.71 -1.10 -2.85
C LEU A 171 13.27 -1.55 -4.25
N GLY A 172 11.98 -1.42 -4.57
CA GLY A 172 11.44 -1.80 -5.88
C GLY A 172 12.15 -1.10 -7.03
N ARG A 173 12.31 0.22 -6.95
CA ARG A 173 12.93 1.05 -8.00
C ARG A 173 14.42 0.77 -8.17
N THR A 174 15.17 0.59 -7.07
CA THR A 174 16.63 0.47 -7.13
C THR A 174 17.10 -0.97 -7.36
N VAL A 175 16.43 -1.96 -6.78
CA VAL A 175 16.85 -3.36 -6.79
C VAL A 175 16.08 -4.19 -7.82
N PHE A 176 14.77 -3.99 -7.94
CA PHE A 176 13.88 -4.86 -8.73
C PHE A 176 13.41 -4.25 -10.07
N ASP A 177 13.88 -3.05 -10.41
CA ASP A 177 13.52 -2.36 -11.66
C ASP A 177 12.02 -2.08 -11.83
N THR A 178 11.30 -1.94 -10.71
CA THR A 178 9.89 -1.51 -10.69
C THR A 178 9.72 -0.25 -11.55
N GLN A 179 8.69 -0.18 -12.38
CA GLN A 179 8.49 0.99 -13.24
C GLN A 179 8.28 2.29 -12.44
N PRO A 180 8.76 3.45 -12.94
CA PRO A 180 8.50 4.74 -12.32
C PRO A 180 7.01 5.00 -12.18
N PHE A 181 6.62 5.62 -11.06
CA PHE A 181 5.26 6.05 -10.80
C PHE A 181 5.29 7.31 -9.94
N ALA A 182 4.80 8.41 -10.51
CA ALA A 182 5.12 9.74 -10.01
C ALA A 182 4.75 9.95 -8.52
N PRO A 183 3.56 9.60 -8.02
CA PRO A 183 3.24 9.77 -6.60
C PRO A 183 4.19 9.05 -5.64
N LEU A 184 4.60 7.82 -5.95
CA LEU A 184 5.51 7.06 -5.08
C LEU A 184 6.97 7.48 -5.27
N ASP A 185 7.37 7.89 -6.48
CA ASP A 185 8.69 8.50 -6.70
C ASP A 185 8.81 9.80 -5.89
N GLU A 186 7.81 10.66 -5.90
CA GLU A 186 7.79 11.89 -5.09
C GLU A 186 7.93 11.61 -3.59
N LEU A 187 7.22 10.60 -3.10
CA LEU A 187 7.34 10.17 -1.71
C LEU A 187 8.76 9.64 -1.40
N ALA A 188 9.34 8.82 -2.28
CA ALA A 188 10.68 8.29 -2.09
C ALA A 188 11.76 9.38 -2.10
N TYR A 189 11.65 10.36 -2.99
CA TYR A 189 12.55 11.51 -3.01
C TYR A 189 12.35 12.38 -1.76
N ALA A 190 11.11 12.63 -1.34
CA ALA A 190 10.85 13.40 -0.13
C ALA A 190 11.47 12.71 1.09
N LYS A 191 11.38 11.39 1.21
CA LYS A 191 12.11 10.64 2.25
C LYS A 191 13.63 10.80 2.09
N HIS A 192 14.17 10.57 0.90
CA HIS A 192 15.62 10.54 0.67
C HIS A 192 16.30 11.89 0.96
N PHE A 193 15.59 13.00 0.76
CA PHE A 193 16.09 14.36 0.99
C PHE A 193 15.57 14.98 2.31
N ASP A 194 15.15 14.16 3.28
CA ASP A 194 14.70 14.60 4.61
C ASP A 194 13.54 15.61 4.59
N PHE A 195 12.61 15.45 3.65
CA PHE A 195 11.39 16.23 3.48
C PHE A 195 10.11 15.43 3.74
N LEU A 196 10.21 14.24 4.33
CA LEU A 196 9.05 13.36 4.57
C LEU A 196 7.94 14.05 5.37
N ASP A 197 8.30 14.73 6.45
CA ASP A 197 7.32 15.43 7.29
C ASP A 197 6.61 16.56 6.53
N ALA A 198 7.38 17.38 5.80
CA ALA A 198 6.85 18.45 4.96
C ALA A 198 5.92 17.90 3.86
N PHE A 199 6.27 16.75 3.27
CA PHE A 199 5.47 16.06 2.27
C PHE A 199 4.12 15.62 2.84
N ILE A 200 4.10 14.93 3.99
CA ILE A 200 2.86 14.43 4.60
C ILE A 200 1.94 15.60 4.98
N PHE A 201 2.48 16.63 5.64
CA PHE A 201 1.69 17.80 6.03
C PHE A 201 1.16 18.62 4.86
N THR A 202 1.87 18.64 3.73
CA THR A 202 1.42 19.36 2.53
C THR A 202 0.37 18.54 1.75
N ALA A 203 0.57 17.22 1.65
CA ALA A 203 -0.35 16.32 0.96
C ALA A 203 -1.68 16.15 1.70
N ARG A 204 -1.71 16.33 3.03
CA ARG A 204 -2.88 16.06 3.89
C ARG A 204 -3.17 17.25 4.82
N PRO A 205 -3.48 18.45 4.27
CA PRO A 205 -3.59 19.69 5.06
C PRO A 205 -4.71 19.68 6.10
N ASP A 206 -5.76 18.88 5.88
CA ASP A 206 -6.91 18.75 6.79
C ASP A 206 -6.65 17.79 7.96
N LEU A 207 -5.51 17.09 7.96
CA LEU A 207 -5.13 16.11 8.97
C LEU A 207 -3.92 16.59 9.76
N TYR A 208 -3.83 16.21 11.04
CA TYR A 208 -2.69 16.49 11.91
C TYR A 208 -2.39 17.99 12.11
N GLY A 209 -3.44 18.83 12.19
CA GLY A 209 -3.27 20.29 12.27
C GLY A 209 -2.44 20.77 13.47
N SER A 210 -2.58 20.12 14.63
CA SER A 210 -1.78 20.42 15.82
C SER A 210 -0.29 20.12 15.62
N GLU A 211 0.00 18.95 15.08
CA GLU A 211 1.35 18.43 14.83
C GLU A 211 2.03 19.24 13.72
N ARG A 212 1.29 19.58 12.65
CA ARG A 212 1.76 20.50 11.61
C ARG A 212 2.12 21.86 12.19
N ALA A 213 1.25 22.43 13.04
CA ALA A 213 1.51 23.73 13.65
C ALA A 213 2.73 23.69 14.58
N GLN A 214 2.94 22.59 15.30
CA GLN A 214 4.15 22.37 16.09
C GLN A 214 5.40 22.26 15.21
N TRP A 215 5.36 21.39 14.20
CA TRP A 215 6.47 21.20 13.28
C TRP A 215 6.90 22.50 12.61
N VAL A 216 5.96 23.34 12.15
CA VAL A 216 6.26 24.66 11.57
C VAL A 216 6.93 25.60 12.57
N ARG A 217 6.55 25.58 13.86
CA ARG A 217 7.22 26.41 14.88
C ARG A 217 8.65 25.96 15.13
N GLU A 218 8.89 24.65 15.09
CA GLU A 218 10.21 24.06 15.28
C GLU A 218 11.08 24.17 14.02
N ASN A 219 10.45 24.30 12.85
CA ASN A 219 11.08 24.27 11.53
C ASN A 219 10.56 25.39 10.61
N PRO A 220 10.78 26.68 10.95
CA PRO A 220 10.11 27.81 10.30
C PRO A 220 10.41 27.94 8.79
N GLU A 221 11.60 27.53 8.35
CA GLU A 221 12.05 27.66 6.95
C GLU A 221 11.82 26.38 6.12
N ARG A 222 11.66 25.23 6.78
CA ARG A 222 11.59 23.91 6.10
C ARG A 222 10.38 23.76 5.20
N ALA A 223 9.28 24.46 5.49
CA ALA A 223 8.09 24.44 4.65
C ALA A 223 8.32 25.14 3.29
N SER A 224 9.01 26.28 3.29
CA SER A 224 9.40 27.00 2.07
C SER A 224 10.48 26.25 1.30
N GLU A 225 11.51 25.76 2.00
CA GLU A 225 12.57 24.94 1.40
C GLU A 225 12.00 23.70 0.70
N TYR A 226 11.06 23.01 1.35
CA TYR A 226 10.40 21.85 0.75
C TYR A 226 9.70 22.21 -0.55
N ARG A 227 8.93 23.30 -0.58
CA ARG A 227 8.20 23.69 -1.80
C ARG A 227 9.14 24.06 -2.93
N GLU A 228 10.19 24.84 -2.63
CA GLU A 228 11.21 25.23 -3.61
C GLU A 228 11.93 24.00 -4.15
N TRP A 229 12.45 23.15 -3.27
CA TRP A 229 13.08 21.88 -3.62
C TRP A 229 12.16 20.99 -4.46
N PHE A 230 10.87 20.89 -4.10
CA PHE A 230 9.92 20.05 -4.82
C PHE A 230 9.67 20.58 -6.23
N ALA A 231 9.47 21.90 -6.38
CA ALA A 231 9.28 22.53 -7.67
C ALA A 231 10.52 22.39 -8.57
N GLU A 232 11.72 22.53 -8.03
CA GLU A 232 12.97 22.30 -8.76
C GLU A 232 13.14 20.82 -9.17
N THR A 233 12.77 19.90 -8.28
CA THR A 233 12.96 18.45 -8.49
C THR A 233 11.91 17.87 -9.44
N PHE A 234 10.66 18.34 -9.38
CA PHE A 234 9.50 17.76 -10.06
C PHE A 234 8.74 18.72 -10.96
N ASN A 235 9.26 19.93 -11.21
CA ASN A 235 8.70 20.93 -12.13
C ASN A 235 7.17 21.09 -12.02
N ARG A 236 6.65 20.93 -10.80
CA ARG A 236 5.23 20.95 -10.46
C ARG A 236 5.06 21.22 -8.97
N GLU A 237 3.88 21.64 -8.58
CA GLU A 237 3.56 21.85 -7.16
C GLU A 237 3.46 20.50 -6.40
N PRO A 238 3.76 20.48 -5.09
CA PRO A 238 3.63 19.29 -4.26
C PRO A 238 2.18 18.80 -4.15
N PRO A 239 1.97 17.50 -3.86
CA PRO A 239 0.62 16.96 -3.66
C PRO A 239 -0.14 17.75 -2.59
N GLY A 240 -1.46 17.83 -2.74
CA GLY A 240 -2.34 18.60 -1.83
C GLY A 240 -2.49 20.09 -2.18
N VAL A 241 -1.54 20.68 -2.91
CA VAL A 241 -1.60 22.09 -3.37
C VAL A 241 -1.64 22.27 -4.89
N ARG A 242 -1.65 21.17 -5.64
CA ARG A 242 -1.84 21.18 -7.10
C ARG A 242 -3.22 21.73 -7.45
N ALA A 243 -3.30 22.45 -8.56
CA ALA A 243 -4.60 22.77 -9.17
C ALA A 243 -5.32 21.46 -9.50
N LYS A 244 -6.58 21.32 -9.07
CA LYS A 244 -7.43 20.21 -9.50
C LYS A 244 -7.82 20.48 -10.95
N GLU A 245 -7.41 19.60 -11.86
CA GLU A 245 -7.88 19.60 -13.25
C GLU A 245 -9.38 19.23 -13.34
#